data_AF-A0AAU1MFJ2-F1
#
_entry.id   AF-A0AAU1MFJ2-F1
#
_cell.length_a   1.000
_cell.length_b   1.000
_cell.length_c   1.000
_cell.angle_alpha   90.00
_cell.angle_beta   90.00
_cell.angle_gamma   90.00
#
_symmetry.space_group_name_H-M   'P 1'
#
loop_
_entity.id
_entity.type
_entity.pdbx_description
1 polymer ?
#
loop_
_entity_poly.entity_id
_entity_poly.type
_entity_poly.pdbx_seq_one_letter_code
_entity_poly.pdbx_strand_id
1 'polypeptide(L)'
;MNAPLSSYSPASPADTLRAALAGLLDGLPPTQAARAVERLIASYRGTTPTDAPILRDRADVAAYAAYRMPATFEAVRSALGALADAAPEGWAPGSQVDVGGGTGAAVWAVADTWAGERDVTVLDWAEPALALGRELAGSCDRLASVRWQRSRIGAALTIESADLVTVSYVLKELTADDRRAVVDAAAAAASPDGAVVVVEPGTPDGYERIIEARRRLTDAGFHIAAPCPHSAACPIEPGTDWCHFSARVSRSSLHRQVKGGSLAYEDEKFSYVAATRFAPERPAARITRRPQIRKGQVLLDLCEAEGALGRETVTKRHGPLYRAARDADWGDAWPPAP
;
A
#
# COMPACT_ATOMS: atom_id res chain seq x y z
N MET A 1 -19.87 30.66 -34.09
CA MET A 1 -20.08 29.26 -33.67
C MET A 1 -18.80 28.82 -32.97
N ASN A 2 -18.74 29.00 -31.65
CA ASN A 2 -17.59 28.58 -30.86
C ASN A 2 -17.88 27.15 -30.39
N ALA A 3 -17.19 26.18 -30.99
CA ALA A 3 -17.15 24.83 -30.46
C ALA A 3 -16.49 24.87 -29.07
N PRO A 4 -17.07 24.21 -28.04
CA PRO A 4 -16.41 24.11 -26.76
C PRO A 4 -15.17 23.23 -26.93
N LEU A 5 -14.00 23.79 -26.60
CA LEU A 5 -12.78 23.03 -26.39
C LEU A 5 -13.06 22.06 -25.25
N SER A 6 -13.26 20.78 -25.60
CA SER A 6 -13.32 19.70 -24.61
C SER A 6 -11.96 19.65 -23.93
N SER A 7 -11.88 20.16 -22.70
CA SER A 7 -10.71 20.06 -21.84
C SER A 7 -10.55 18.58 -21.48
N TYR A 8 -9.82 17.83 -22.31
CA TYR A 8 -9.36 16.50 -21.96
C TYR A 8 -8.40 16.65 -20.78
N SER A 9 -8.89 16.43 -19.57
CA SER A 9 -7.99 16.21 -18.44
C SER A 9 -7.24 14.91 -18.74
N PRO A 10 -5.90 14.88 -18.68
CA PRO A 10 -5.16 13.64 -18.85
C PRO A 10 -5.67 12.61 -17.83
N ALA A 11 -5.82 11.36 -18.26
CA ALA A 11 -6.28 10.28 -17.39
C ALA A 11 -5.36 10.15 -16.17
N SER A 12 -5.95 9.92 -14.99
CA SER A 12 -5.17 9.71 -13.76
C SER A 12 -4.26 8.47 -13.90
N PRO A 13 -3.13 8.40 -13.18
CA PRO A 13 -2.33 7.17 -13.13
C PRO A 13 -3.16 5.95 -12.72
N ALA A 14 -4.11 6.10 -11.80
CA ALA A 14 -5.05 5.03 -11.43
C ALA A 14 -5.90 4.53 -12.62
N ASP A 15 -6.47 5.45 -13.41
CA ASP A 15 -7.31 5.08 -14.56
C ASP A 15 -6.47 4.46 -15.69
N THR A 16 -5.28 5.01 -15.93
CA THR A 16 -4.31 4.47 -16.90
C THR A 16 -3.88 3.06 -16.52
N LEU A 17 -3.53 2.81 -15.26
CA LEU A 17 -3.20 1.46 -14.77
C LEU A 17 -4.37 0.50 -14.97
N ARG A 18 -5.59 0.92 -14.63
CA ARG A 18 -6.79 0.09 -14.79
C ARG A 18 -7.01 -0.30 -16.26
N ALA A 19 -6.83 0.64 -17.18
CA ALA A 19 -6.94 0.40 -18.61
C ALA A 19 -5.82 -0.53 -19.12
N ALA A 20 -4.57 -0.32 -18.69
CA ALA A 20 -3.44 -1.15 -19.07
C ALA A 20 -3.59 -2.60 -18.60
N LEU A 21 -4.04 -2.81 -17.35
CA LEU A 21 -4.32 -4.13 -16.81
C LEU A 21 -5.49 -4.82 -17.52
N ALA A 22 -6.51 -4.07 -17.95
CA ALA A 22 -7.60 -4.63 -18.75
C ALA A 22 -7.11 -5.10 -20.13
N GLY A 23 -6.30 -4.29 -20.81
CA GLY A 23 -5.71 -4.64 -22.11
C GLY A 23 -4.80 -5.87 -22.07
N LEU A 24 -4.04 -6.06 -20.97
CA LEU A 24 -3.23 -7.28 -20.77
C LEU A 24 -4.09 -8.55 -20.76
N LEU A 25 -5.30 -8.48 -20.22
CA LEU A 25 -6.20 -9.62 -20.10
C LEU A 25 -6.92 -9.95 -21.40
N ASP A 26 -7.26 -8.94 -22.20
CA ASP A 26 -7.86 -9.13 -23.52
C ASP A 26 -6.93 -9.92 -24.47
N GLY A 27 -5.62 -9.83 -24.23
CA GLY A 27 -4.60 -10.61 -24.96
C GLY A 27 -4.42 -12.06 -24.50
N LEU A 28 -5.09 -12.52 -23.44
CA LEU A 28 -4.95 -13.88 -22.90
C LEU A 28 -6.15 -14.77 -23.22
N PRO A 29 -5.95 -16.04 -23.62
CA PRO A 29 -7.03 -17.01 -23.71
C PRO A 29 -7.73 -17.17 -22.34
N PRO A 30 -9.08 -17.09 -22.25
CA PRO A 30 -9.80 -17.13 -20.98
C PRO A 30 -9.48 -18.34 -20.09
N THR A 31 -9.26 -19.50 -20.70
CA THR A 31 -8.91 -20.75 -20.00
C THR A 31 -7.50 -20.72 -19.40
N GLN A 32 -6.57 -20.01 -20.04
CA GLN A 32 -5.20 -19.84 -19.54
C GLN A 32 -5.15 -18.83 -18.39
N ALA A 33 -5.87 -17.71 -18.52
CA ALA A 33 -6.01 -16.72 -17.45
C ALA A 33 -6.66 -17.34 -16.20
N ALA A 34 -7.77 -18.10 -16.35
CA ALA A 34 -8.42 -18.78 -15.24
C ALA A 34 -7.50 -19.77 -14.53
N ARG A 35 -6.79 -20.63 -15.27
CA ARG A 35 -5.83 -21.60 -14.69
C ARG A 35 -4.66 -20.94 -13.98
N ALA A 36 -4.14 -19.84 -14.52
CA ALA A 36 -3.08 -19.08 -13.87
C ALA A 36 -3.55 -18.48 -12.55
N VAL A 37 -4.76 -17.90 -12.51
CA VAL A 37 -5.34 -17.36 -11.28
C VAL A 37 -5.68 -18.48 -10.27
N GLU A 38 -6.19 -19.63 -10.69
CA GLU A 38 -6.41 -20.78 -9.80
C GLU A 38 -5.11 -21.26 -9.13
N ARG A 39 -4.01 -21.37 -9.89
CA ARG A 39 -2.69 -21.69 -9.35
C ARG A 39 -2.23 -20.65 -8.33
N LEU A 40 -2.41 -19.36 -8.64
CA LEU A 40 -2.05 -18.26 -7.75
C LEU A 40 -2.86 -18.27 -6.44
N ILE A 41 -4.16 -18.56 -6.51
CA ILE A 41 -5.03 -18.70 -5.33
C ILE A 41 -4.58 -19.86 -4.45
N ALA A 42 -4.20 -21.00 -5.05
CA ALA A 42 -3.73 -22.17 -4.32
C ALA A 42 -2.38 -21.92 -3.62
N SER A 43 -1.45 -21.23 -4.29
CA SER A 43 -0.14 -20.90 -3.71
C SER A 43 -0.20 -19.87 -2.58
N TYR A 44 -1.17 -18.94 -2.59
CA TYR A 44 -1.33 -17.90 -1.57
C TYR A 44 -2.04 -18.35 -0.29
N ARG A 45 -2.76 -19.49 -0.30
CA ARG A 45 -3.45 -20.05 0.87
C ARG A 45 -2.61 -21.09 1.63
N GLY A 46 -1.38 -21.35 1.20
CA GLY A 46 -0.46 -22.28 1.86
C GLY A 46 0.92 -21.68 2.09
N THR A 47 1.73 -22.31 2.93
CA THR A 47 3.17 -22.05 3.04
C THR A 47 3.85 -22.39 1.73
N THR A 48 4.34 -21.40 0.99
CA THR A 48 5.06 -21.64 -0.27
C THR A 48 6.49 -22.13 0.02
N PRO A 49 6.93 -23.27 -0.54
CA PRO A 49 8.34 -23.66 -0.56
C PRO A 49 9.15 -22.71 -1.46
N THR A 50 10.31 -22.28 -0.99
CA THR A 50 11.24 -21.30 -1.60
C THR A 50 11.92 -21.71 -2.91
N ASP A 51 11.54 -22.84 -3.53
CA ASP A 51 12.41 -23.51 -4.51
C ASP A 51 11.89 -23.52 -5.96
N ALA A 52 10.74 -22.91 -6.26
CA ALA A 52 10.25 -22.78 -7.63
C ALA A 52 9.59 -21.41 -7.90
N PRO A 53 9.93 -20.70 -9.01
CA PRO A 53 9.28 -19.44 -9.32
C PRO A 53 7.79 -19.66 -9.57
N ILE A 54 6.96 -18.91 -8.81
CA ILE A 54 5.50 -18.81 -9.03
C ILE A 54 5.22 -18.15 -10.40
N LEU A 55 6.11 -17.25 -10.82
CA LEU A 55 6.02 -16.46 -12.04
C LEU A 55 7.03 -16.98 -13.06
N ARG A 56 6.63 -17.96 -13.89
CA ARG A 56 7.56 -18.66 -14.81
C ARG A 56 7.50 -18.11 -16.22
N ASP A 57 6.33 -17.66 -16.65
CA ASP A 57 6.09 -17.16 -17.99
C ASP A 57 5.22 -15.89 -17.96
N ARG A 58 5.12 -15.23 -19.13
CA ARG A 58 4.38 -13.98 -19.29
C ARG A 58 2.90 -14.10 -18.91
N ALA A 59 2.27 -15.25 -19.18
CA ALA A 59 0.85 -15.43 -18.91
C ALA A 59 0.59 -15.53 -17.40
N ASP A 60 1.45 -16.22 -16.66
CA ASP A 60 1.38 -16.29 -15.20
C ASP A 60 1.57 -14.90 -14.56
N VAL A 61 2.52 -14.08 -15.05
CA VAL A 61 2.74 -12.71 -14.54
C VAL A 61 1.58 -11.79 -14.89
N ALA A 62 1.06 -11.84 -16.12
CA ALA A 62 -0.07 -11.00 -16.53
C ALA A 62 -1.33 -11.33 -15.73
N ALA A 63 -1.62 -12.62 -15.53
CA ALA A 63 -2.70 -13.06 -14.67
C ALA A 63 -2.49 -12.63 -13.20
N TYR A 64 -1.26 -12.75 -12.68
CA TYR A 64 -0.92 -12.26 -11.34
C TYR A 64 -1.12 -10.76 -11.20
N ALA A 65 -0.59 -9.97 -12.13
CA ALA A 65 -0.68 -8.52 -12.13
C ALA A 65 -2.15 -8.09 -12.14
N ALA A 66 -2.94 -8.58 -13.09
CA ALA A 66 -4.35 -8.26 -13.15
C ALA A 66 -5.13 -8.71 -11.90
N TYR A 67 -4.69 -9.80 -11.25
CA TYR A 67 -5.33 -10.33 -10.06
C TYR A 67 -4.96 -9.61 -8.76
N ARG A 68 -3.68 -9.30 -8.52
CA ARG A 68 -3.15 -8.75 -7.25
C ARG A 68 -2.70 -7.29 -7.31
N MET A 69 -2.27 -6.80 -8.46
CA MET A 69 -1.72 -5.45 -8.58
C MET A 69 -2.76 -4.38 -8.19
N PRO A 70 -4.06 -4.46 -8.57
CA PRO A 70 -5.06 -3.49 -8.13
C PRO A 70 -5.21 -3.41 -6.61
N ALA A 71 -5.18 -4.57 -5.92
CA ALA A 71 -5.28 -4.60 -4.47
C ALA A 71 -4.03 -4.01 -3.79
N THR A 72 -2.85 -4.33 -4.32
CA THR A 72 -1.58 -3.78 -3.84
C THR A 72 -1.51 -2.28 -4.07
N PHE A 73 -1.94 -1.80 -5.25
CA PHE A 73 -2.02 -0.40 -5.59
C PHE A 73 -2.92 0.36 -4.61
N GLU A 74 -4.15 -0.10 -4.34
CA GLU A 74 -5.06 0.61 -3.44
C GLU A 74 -4.57 0.61 -1.98
N ALA A 75 -3.98 -0.50 -1.51
CA ALA A 75 -3.40 -0.56 -0.16
C ALA A 75 -2.22 0.41 0.00
N VAL A 76 -1.29 0.42 -0.97
CA VAL A 76 -0.14 1.33 -0.95
C VAL A 76 -0.61 2.78 -1.13
N ARG A 77 -1.54 3.06 -2.04
CA ARG A 77 -2.11 4.40 -2.24
C ARG A 77 -2.77 4.93 -0.97
N SER A 78 -3.48 4.08 -0.22
CA SER A 78 -4.04 4.47 1.08
C SER A 78 -2.96 4.81 2.11
N ALA A 79 -1.89 4.01 2.20
CA ALA A 79 -0.75 4.31 3.09
C ALA A 79 -0.01 5.59 2.69
N LEU A 80 0.17 5.83 1.39
CA LEU A 80 0.83 7.02 0.85
C LEU A 80 -0.02 8.29 1.02
N GLY A 81 -1.35 8.19 0.89
CA GLY A 81 -2.26 9.29 1.20
C GLY A 81 -2.13 9.71 2.67
N ALA A 82 -2.13 8.74 3.59
CA ALA A 82 -1.92 9.02 5.01
C ALA A 82 -0.53 9.59 5.34
N LEU A 83 0.50 9.21 4.55
CA LEU A 83 1.82 9.85 4.62
C LEU A 83 1.76 11.29 4.12
N ALA A 84 1.11 11.55 2.97
CA ALA A 84 0.98 12.88 2.40
C ALA A 84 0.24 13.83 3.34
N ASP A 85 -0.85 13.37 3.97
CA ASP A 85 -1.62 14.14 4.95
C ASP A 85 -0.81 14.50 6.21
N ALA A 86 0.17 13.65 6.56
CA ALA A 86 1.03 13.84 7.74
C ALA A 86 2.35 14.56 7.41
N ALA A 87 2.65 14.78 6.13
CA ALA A 87 3.87 15.44 5.70
C ALA A 87 3.72 16.96 5.75
N PRO A 88 4.82 17.72 5.99
CA PRO A 88 4.79 19.17 5.88
C PRO A 88 4.25 19.64 4.53
N GLU A 89 3.58 20.79 4.52
CA GLU A 89 3.05 21.39 3.30
C GLU A 89 4.14 21.48 2.21
N GLY A 90 3.82 21.00 1.02
CA GLY A 90 4.73 21.01 -0.13
C GLY A 90 5.73 19.85 -0.18
N TRP A 91 5.75 18.95 0.82
CA TRP A 91 6.59 17.75 0.74
C TRP A 91 6.08 16.79 -0.36
N ALA A 92 6.99 16.41 -1.24
CA ALA A 92 6.79 15.35 -2.24
C ALA A 92 8.14 14.67 -2.51
N PRO A 93 8.20 13.34 -2.65
CA PRO A 93 9.47 12.65 -2.88
C PRO A 93 10.00 12.94 -4.29
N GLY A 94 11.23 13.42 -4.38
CA GLY A 94 11.94 13.63 -5.66
C GLY A 94 12.51 12.35 -6.25
N SER A 95 12.60 11.29 -5.45
CA SER A 95 13.08 9.96 -5.84
C SER A 95 12.38 8.83 -5.07
N GLN A 96 12.29 7.66 -5.69
CA GLN A 96 11.73 6.45 -5.09
C GLN A 96 12.62 5.22 -5.36
N VAL A 97 12.79 4.37 -4.34
CA VAL A 97 13.19 2.96 -4.55
C VAL A 97 12.09 2.02 -4.05
N ASP A 98 11.60 1.15 -4.91
CA ASP A 98 10.58 0.14 -4.59
C ASP A 98 11.22 -1.25 -4.45
N VAL A 99 11.32 -1.73 -3.21
CA VAL A 99 11.97 -2.99 -2.85
C VAL A 99 10.97 -4.14 -2.90
N GLY A 100 11.27 -5.15 -3.71
CA GLY A 100 10.32 -6.22 -4.01
C GLY A 100 9.13 -5.71 -4.81
N GLY A 101 9.34 -4.70 -5.67
CA GLY A 101 8.26 -3.98 -6.32
C GLY A 101 7.50 -4.78 -7.38
N GLY A 102 8.03 -5.93 -7.82
CA GLY A 102 7.40 -6.81 -8.79
C GLY A 102 6.99 -6.08 -10.06
N THR A 103 5.68 -5.99 -10.29
CA THR A 103 5.09 -5.31 -11.45
C THR A 103 4.88 -3.80 -11.25
N GLY A 104 5.34 -3.24 -10.12
CA GLY A 104 5.42 -1.82 -9.82
C GLY A 104 4.18 -1.20 -9.19
N ALA A 105 3.36 -1.96 -8.45
CA ALA A 105 2.12 -1.43 -7.85
C ALA A 105 2.35 -0.17 -7.01
N ALA A 106 3.43 -0.13 -6.23
CA ALA A 106 3.78 1.03 -5.40
C ALA A 106 4.24 2.22 -6.25
N VAL A 107 4.95 2.00 -7.34
CA VAL A 107 5.35 3.06 -8.29
C VAL A 107 4.13 3.77 -8.88
N TRP A 108 3.10 3.02 -9.28
CA TRP A 108 1.83 3.59 -9.74
C TRP A 108 1.12 4.37 -8.63
N ALA A 109 1.08 3.82 -7.40
CA ALA A 109 0.45 4.49 -6.26
C ALA A 109 1.16 5.81 -5.90
N VAL A 110 2.49 5.84 -5.98
CA VAL A 110 3.32 7.04 -5.78
C VAL A 110 3.03 8.08 -6.87
N ALA A 111 2.92 7.67 -8.13
CA ALA A 111 2.55 8.58 -9.23
C ALA A 111 1.12 9.13 -9.07
N ASP A 112 0.18 8.36 -8.55
CA ASP A 112 -1.19 8.83 -8.28
C ASP A 112 -1.25 9.81 -7.10
N THR A 113 -0.42 9.60 -6.07
CA THR A 113 -0.44 10.40 -4.83
C THR A 113 0.20 11.77 -5.01
N TRP A 114 1.39 11.84 -5.63
CA TRP A 114 2.10 13.10 -5.89
C TRP A 114 2.20 13.33 -7.38
N ALA A 115 2.01 14.56 -7.86
CA ALA A 115 2.21 14.93 -9.27
C ALA A 115 3.71 15.02 -9.66
N GLY A 116 4.01 15.11 -10.96
CA GLY A 116 5.37 15.28 -11.48
C GLY A 116 6.13 13.97 -11.76
N GLU A 117 7.25 14.13 -12.47
CA GLU A 117 8.24 13.08 -12.74
C GLU A 117 9.22 12.97 -11.56
N ARG A 118 9.79 11.78 -11.35
CA ARG A 118 10.77 11.52 -10.30
C ARG A 118 11.68 10.37 -10.69
N ASP A 119 12.86 10.31 -10.06
CA ASP A 119 13.78 9.20 -10.26
C ASP A 119 13.26 7.96 -9.53
N VAL A 120 12.88 6.92 -10.27
CA VAL A 120 12.34 5.68 -9.69
C VAL A 120 13.21 4.48 -10.07
N THR A 121 13.55 3.67 -9.06
CA THR A 121 14.15 2.34 -9.25
C THR A 121 13.27 1.27 -8.61
N VAL A 122 12.92 0.23 -9.37
CA VAL A 122 12.26 -0.98 -8.87
C VAL A 122 13.30 -2.09 -8.75
N LEU A 123 13.39 -2.69 -7.56
CA LEU A 123 14.27 -3.81 -7.25
C LEU A 123 13.42 -5.07 -7.06
N ASP A 124 13.62 -6.09 -7.89
CA ASP A 124 12.95 -7.39 -7.71
C ASP A 124 13.81 -8.55 -8.21
N TRP A 125 13.60 -9.75 -7.68
CA TRP A 125 14.36 -10.93 -8.11
C TRP A 125 13.77 -11.59 -9.37
N ALA A 126 12.47 -11.37 -9.62
CA ALA A 126 11.70 -11.99 -10.69
C ALA A 126 11.73 -11.12 -11.97
N GLU A 127 12.65 -11.44 -12.88
CA GLU A 127 12.75 -10.77 -14.20
C GLU A 127 11.41 -10.72 -14.97
N PRO A 128 10.56 -11.78 -14.99
CA PRO A 128 9.27 -11.70 -15.65
C PRO A 128 8.33 -10.62 -15.08
N ALA A 129 8.40 -10.35 -13.77
CA ALA A 129 7.62 -9.30 -13.13
C ALA A 129 8.13 -7.90 -13.51
N LEU A 130 9.46 -7.72 -13.50
CA LEU A 130 10.11 -6.48 -13.94
C LEU A 130 9.81 -6.15 -15.41
N ALA A 131 9.86 -7.15 -16.28
CA ALA A 131 9.55 -6.99 -17.70
C ALA A 131 8.11 -6.53 -17.92
N LEU A 132 7.14 -7.14 -17.22
CA LEU A 132 5.74 -6.71 -17.31
C LEU A 132 5.52 -5.33 -16.69
N GLY A 133 6.16 -5.03 -15.55
CA GLY A 133 6.10 -3.72 -14.93
C GLY A 133 6.58 -2.61 -15.86
N ARG A 134 7.70 -2.84 -16.58
CA ARG A 134 8.23 -1.92 -17.59
C ARG A 134 7.25 -1.67 -18.72
N GLU A 135 6.61 -2.73 -19.22
CA GLU A 135 5.57 -2.60 -20.25
C GLU A 135 4.38 -1.77 -19.76
N LEU A 136 3.87 -2.08 -18.57
CA LEU A 136 2.77 -1.32 -17.96
C LEU A 136 3.15 0.15 -17.82
N ALA A 137 4.31 0.44 -17.22
CA ALA A 137 4.79 1.80 -17.00
C ALA A 137 4.94 2.59 -18.31
N GLY A 138 5.24 1.94 -19.43
CA GLY A 138 5.28 2.56 -20.75
C GLY A 138 3.95 3.15 -21.24
N SER A 139 2.82 2.86 -20.57
CA SER A 139 1.52 3.47 -20.83
C SER A 139 1.29 4.80 -20.09
N CYS A 140 2.24 5.23 -19.26
CA CYS A 140 2.16 6.47 -18.50
C CYS A 140 3.47 7.25 -18.62
N ASP A 141 3.43 8.44 -19.22
CA ASP A 141 4.62 9.28 -19.46
C ASP A 141 5.41 9.53 -18.17
N ARG A 142 4.71 9.71 -17.04
CA ARG A 142 5.30 9.95 -15.72
C ARG A 142 6.11 8.78 -15.17
N LEU A 143 5.94 7.59 -15.75
CA LEU A 143 6.60 6.35 -15.37
C LEU A 143 7.54 5.81 -16.46
N ALA A 144 7.70 6.54 -17.57
CA ALA A 144 8.50 6.08 -18.71
C ALA A 144 9.99 5.92 -18.37
N SER A 145 10.50 6.68 -17.40
CA SER A 145 11.91 6.68 -16.97
C SER A 145 12.22 5.71 -15.82
N VAL A 146 11.23 4.93 -15.36
CA VAL A 146 11.42 3.98 -14.24
C VAL A 146 12.51 2.96 -14.59
N ARG A 147 13.50 2.82 -13.71
CA ARG A 147 14.56 1.82 -13.82
C ARG A 147 14.09 0.51 -13.18
N TRP A 148 14.14 -0.58 -13.94
CA TRP A 148 13.74 -1.91 -13.47
C TRP A 148 14.98 -2.77 -13.36
N GLN A 149 15.38 -3.13 -12.14
CA GLN A 149 16.64 -3.79 -11.86
C GLN A 149 16.42 -5.11 -11.15
N ARG A 150 17.04 -6.16 -11.69
CA ARG A 150 17.03 -7.46 -11.05
C ARG A 150 17.96 -7.46 -9.84
N SER A 151 17.41 -7.72 -8.66
CA SER A 151 18.16 -7.75 -7.41
C SER A 151 17.62 -8.83 -6.47
N ARG A 152 18.51 -9.50 -5.74
CA ARG A 152 18.10 -10.43 -4.69
C ARG A 152 17.68 -9.64 -3.45
N ILE A 153 16.47 -9.85 -2.99
CA ILE A 153 15.94 -9.19 -1.79
C ILE A 153 16.33 -10.02 -0.56
N GLY A 154 17.01 -9.40 0.41
CA GLY A 154 17.46 -10.05 1.64
C GLY A 154 18.69 -9.37 2.24
N ALA A 155 19.49 -10.11 3.01
CA ALA A 155 20.60 -9.55 3.78
C ALA A 155 21.68 -8.80 2.97
N ALA A 156 21.88 -9.16 1.70
CA ALA A 156 22.87 -8.51 0.82
C ALA A 156 22.29 -7.36 -0.02
N LEU A 157 21.03 -6.97 0.22
CA LEU A 157 20.38 -5.90 -0.52
C LEU A 157 21.09 -4.57 -0.26
N THR A 158 21.45 -3.90 -1.34
CA THR A 158 21.91 -2.51 -1.33
C THR A 158 20.86 -1.65 -2.01
N ILE A 159 20.60 -0.49 -1.42
CA ILE A 159 19.57 0.45 -1.87
C ILE A 159 20.28 1.80 -2.04
N GLU A 160 20.15 2.39 -3.22
CA GLU A 160 20.62 3.76 -3.47
C GLU A 160 19.81 4.76 -2.64
N SER A 161 20.40 5.90 -2.29
CA SER A 161 19.68 6.87 -1.48
C SER A 161 18.46 7.43 -2.22
N ALA A 162 17.33 7.55 -1.52
CA ALA A 162 16.08 8.03 -2.08
C ALA A 162 15.21 8.77 -1.05
N ASP A 163 14.33 9.63 -1.53
CA ASP A 163 13.38 10.37 -0.69
C ASP A 163 12.21 9.50 -0.22
N LEU A 164 11.90 8.44 -0.95
CA LEU A 164 10.90 7.46 -0.56
C LEU A 164 11.39 6.04 -0.84
N VAL A 165 11.45 5.20 0.19
CA VAL A 165 11.64 3.76 0.03
C VAL A 165 10.32 3.04 0.30
N THR A 166 9.80 2.30 -0.68
CA THR A 166 8.61 1.46 -0.51
C THR A 166 8.98 0.00 -0.38
N VAL A 167 8.36 -0.70 0.57
CA VAL A 167 8.50 -2.14 0.77
C VAL A 167 7.09 -2.72 0.91
N SER A 168 6.56 -3.32 -0.16
CA SER A 168 5.14 -3.74 -0.17
C SER A 168 4.98 -5.22 -0.48
N TYR A 169 4.31 -5.95 0.41
CA TYR A 169 3.94 -7.37 0.30
C TYR A 169 5.09 -8.37 0.09
N VAL A 170 6.35 -7.94 0.25
CA VAL A 170 7.54 -8.79 0.06
C VAL A 170 8.06 -9.38 1.38
N LEU A 171 7.83 -8.76 2.54
CA LEU A 171 8.44 -9.23 3.80
C LEU A 171 7.93 -10.62 4.19
N LYS A 172 6.67 -10.94 3.91
CA LYS A 172 6.11 -12.30 4.12
C LYS A 172 6.87 -13.41 3.39
N GLU A 173 7.61 -13.08 2.33
CA GLU A 173 8.32 -14.04 1.48
C GLU A 173 9.75 -14.29 1.99
N LEU A 174 10.20 -13.52 2.97
CA LEU A 174 11.56 -13.51 3.48
C LEU A 174 11.67 -14.22 4.82
N THR A 175 12.87 -14.73 5.10
CA THR A 175 13.24 -15.19 6.45
C THR A 175 13.19 -14.03 7.45
N ALA A 176 13.12 -14.32 8.75
CA ALA A 176 13.10 -13.26 9.76
C ALA A 176 14.36 -12.37 9.70
N ASP A 177 15.51 -12.95 9.40
CA ASP A 177 16.79 -12.24 9.31
C ASP A 177 16.82 -11.34 8.07
N ASP A 178 16.38 -11.86 6.92
CA ASP A 178 16.25 -11.08 5.69
C ASP A 178 15.25 -9.93 5.82
N ARG A 179 14.11 -10.14 6.50
CA ARG A 179 13.15 -9.08 6.79
C ARG A 179 13.80 -7.93 7.54
N ARG A 180 14.54 -8.24 8.62
CA ARG A 180 15.22 -7.21 9.43
C ARG A 180 16.24 -6.45 8.61
N ALA A 181 17.06 -7.17 7.84
CA ALA A 181 18.09 -6.56 7.01
C ALA A 181 17.50 -5.66 5.90
N VAL A 182 16.39 -6.06 5.27
CA VAL A 182 15.71 -5.23 4.27
C VAL A 182 15.16 -3.94 4.88
N VAL A 183 14.54 -4.01 6.07
CA VAL A 183 14.05 -2.80 6.76
C VAL A 183 15.21 -1.89 7.16
N ASP A 184 16.33 -2.44 7.62
CA ASP A 184 17.53 -1.66 7.95
C ASP A 184 18.13 -0.98 6.72
N ALA A 185 18.22 -1.71 5.60
CA ALA A 185 18.70 -1.16 4.33
C ALA A 185 17.79 -0.02 3.86
N ALA A 186 16.47 -0.18 3.97
CA ALA A 186 15.50 0.88 3.64
C ALA A 186 15.68 2.11 4.53
N ALA A 187 15.85 1.90 5.84
CA ALA A 187 16.09 2.96 6.81
C ALA A 187 17.41 3.73 6.57
N ALA A 188 18.45 3.02 6.13
CA ALA A 188 19.76 3.59 5.82
C ALA A 188 19.77 4.36 4.49
N ALA A 189 18.96 3.95 3.52
CA ALA A 189 18.89 4.57 2.20
C ALA A 189 18.00 5.83 2.17
N ALA A 190 17.03 5.95 3.06
CA ALA A 190 16.17 7.14 3.12
C ALA A 190 17.00 8.42 3.30
N SER A 191 16.75 9.41 2.46
CA SER A 191 17.42 10.72 2.52
C SER A 191 17.14 11.45 3.85
N PRO A 192 17.88 12.52 4.19
CA PRO A 192 17.68 13.26 5.45
C PRO A 192 16.26 13.77 5.69
N ASP A 193 15.49 14.03 4.62
CA ASP A 193 14.07 14.41 4.66
C ASP A 193 13.17 13.33 4.03
N GLY A 194 13.67 12.09 4.02
CA GLY A 194 13.05 10.96 3.35
C GLY A 194 12.08 10.18 4.23
N ALA A 195 11.36 9.27 3.57
CA ALA A 195 10.36 8.40 4.16
C ALA A 195 10.57 6.93 3.78
N VAL A 196 10.12 6.03 4.65
CA VAL A 196 10.01 4.60 4.40
C VAL A 196 8.56 4.17 4.62
N VAL A 197 7.97 3.50 3.64
CA VAL A 197 6.61 2.97 3.73
C VAL A 197 6.65 1.47 3.57
N VAL A 198 6.19 0.75 4.60
CA VAL A 198 6.09 -0.71 4.60
C VAL A 198 4.63 -1.11 4.64
N VAL A 199 4.21 -1.99 3.72
CA VAL A 199 2.83 -2.48 3.62
C VAL A 199 2.83 -4.01 3.54
N GLU A 200 1.99 -4.65 4.34
CA GLU A 200 1.83 -6.11 4.41
C GLU A 200 0.33 -6.49 4.44
N PRO A 201 -0.03 -7.76 4.17
CA PRO A 201 -1.40 -8.23 4.35
C PRO A 201 -1.94 -7.93 5.75
N GLY A 202 -3.22 -7.57 5.84
CA GLY A 202 -3.89 -7.21 7.09
C GLY A 202 -4.27 -8.41 7.94
N THR A 203 -3.33 -9.34 8.12
CA THR A 203 -3.43 -10.56 8.93
C THR A 203 -2.64 -10.39 10.23
N PRO A 204 -2.84 -11.26 11.24
CA PRO A 204 -2.02 -11.27 12.45
C PRO A 204 -0.51 -11.29 12.15
N ASP A 205 -0.04 -12.24 11.32
CA ASP A 205 1.38 -12.32 10.96
C ASP A 205 1.88 -11.08 10.20
N GLY A 206 1.04 -10.48 9.35
CA GLY A 206 1.39 -9.26 8.62
C GLY A 206 1.53 -8.07 9.56
N TYR A 207 0.64 -7.96 10.54
CA TYR A 207 0.74 -6.98 11.61
C TYR A 207 2.02 -7.15 12.45
N GLU A 208 2.39 -8.38 12.81
CA GLU A 208 3.63 -8.64 13.54
C GLU A 208 4.86 -8.15 12.77
N ARG A 209 4.91 -8.41 11.46
CA ARG A 209 5.97 -7.87 10.58
C ARG A 209 5.98 -6.34 10.54
N ILE A 210 4.81 -5.70 10.50
CA ILE A 210 4.71 -4.23 10.52
C ILE A 210 5.16 -3.66 11.86
N ILE A 211 4.82 -4.27 12.99
CA ILE A 211 5.28 -3.80 14.31
C ILE A 211 6.78 -3.99 14.48
N GLU A 212 7.35 -5.09 13.98
CA GLU A 212 8.80 -5.27 13.93
C GLU A 212 9.46 -4.18 13.08
N ALA A 213 8.97 -3.95 11.85
CA ALA A 213 9.49 -2.91 10.96
C ALA A 213 9.38 -1.52 11.58
N ARG A 214 8.24 -1.19 12.19
CA ARG A 214 8.00 0.07 12.91
C ARG A 214 9.04 0.28 14.01
N ARG A 215 9.30 -0.73 14.83
CA ARG A 215 10.31 -0.63 15.91
C ARG A 215 11.70 -0.37 15.34
N ARG A 216 12.10 -1.08 14.27
CA ARG A 216 13.41 -0.87 13.64
C ARG A 216 13.56 0.54 13.08
N LEU A 217 12.50 1.06 12.44
CA LEU A 217 12.49 2.42 11.90
C LEU A 217 12.59 3.46 13.03
N THR A 218 11.86 3.30 14.14
CA THR A 218 11.98 4.21 15.29
C THR A 218 13.36 4.13 15.95
N ASP A 219 13.92 2.93 16.08
CA ASP A 219 15.27 2.72 16.63
C ASP A 219 16.35 3.35 15.73
N ALA A 220 16.09 3.42 14.41
CA ALA A 220 16.92 4.12 13.44
C ALA A 220 16.71 5.64 13.44
N GLY A 221 15.86 6.20 14.30
CA GLY A 221 15.62 7.63 14.45
C GLY A 221 14.52 8.19 13.54
N PHE A 222 13.62 7.36 13.02
CA PHE A 222 12.45 7.85 12.29
C PHE A 222 11.31 8.20 13.22
N HIS A 223 10.50 9.17 12.79
CA HIS A 223 9.19 9.46 13.33
C HIS A 223 8.14 8.63 12.59
N ILE A 224 7.14 8.11 13.30
CA ILE A 224 5.97 7.49 12.64
C ILE A 224 5.04 8.59 12.17
N ALA A 225 4.80 8.69 10.87
CA ALA A 225 3.85 9.62 10.27
C ALA A 225 2.43 9.03 10.24
N ALA A 226 2.32 7.75 9.89
CA ALA A 226 1.06 7.03 9.85
C ALA A 226 1.27 5.51 10.01
N PRO A 227 0.25 4.72 10.38
CA PRO A 227 -1.08 5.15 10.83
C PRO A 227 -1.09 5.68 12.27
N CYS A 228 -0.13 5.26 13.11
CA CYS A 228 -0.11 5.59 14.52
C CYS A 228 0.08 7.10 14.73
N PRO A 229 -0.72 7.75 15.60
CA PRO A 229 -0.53 9.16 15.96
C PRO A 229 0.65 9.39 16.94
N HIS A 230 1.53 8.40 17.08
CA HIS A 230 2.65 8.40 18.02
C HIS A 230 3.78 7.52 17.53
N SER A 231 4.99 7.71 18.09
CA SER A 231 6.16 6.85 17.87
C SER A 231 6.47 5.92 19.05
N ALA A 232 5.74 6.03 20.17
CA ALA A 232 5.84 5.10 21.30
C ALA A 232 5.50 3.64 20.89
N ALA A 233 5.76 2.65 21.74
CA ALA A 233 5.38 1.25 21.46
C ALA A 233 3.89 1.12 21.11
N CYS A 234 3.53 0.16 20.24
CA CYS A 234 2.13 -0.09 19.90
C CYS A 234 1.38 -0.56 21.16
N PRO A 235 0.20 0.02 21.49
CA PRO A 235 -0.55 -0.34 22.69
C PRO A 235 -1.34 -1.65 22.58
N ILE A 236 -1.43 -2.26 21.40
CA ILE A 236 -2.07 -3.57 21.23
C ILE A 236 -1.13 -4.64 21.81
N GLU A 237 -1.63 -5.40 22.77
CA GLU A 237 -0.90 -6.51 23.37
C GLU A 237 -0.66 -7.63 22.33
N PRO A 238 0.60 -8.07 22.12
CA PRO A 238 0.92 -9.13 21.17
C PRO A 238 0.07 -10.39 21.37
N GLY A 239 -0.47 -10.93 20.27
CA GLY A 239 -1.30 -12.14 20.28
C GLY A 239 -2.76 -11.95 20.70
N THR A 240 -3.16 -10.76 21.16
CA THR A 240 -4.56 -10.49 21.57
C THR A 240 -5.41 -9.90 20.44
N ASP A 241 -4.80 -9.06 19.60
CA ASP A 241 -5.45 -8.40 18.47
C ASP A 241 -4.38 -7.94 17.45
N TRP A 242 -4.80 -7.41 16.30
CA TRP A 242 -3.92 -6.83 15.30
C TRP A 242 -4.50 -5.56 14.67
N CYS A 243 -3.64 -4.56 14.41
CA CYS A 243 -4.04 -3.37 13.68
C CYS A 243 -3.95 -3.61 12.16
N HIS A 244 -5.04 -3.36 11.45
CA HIS A 244 -5.12 -3.43 10.00
C HIS A 244 -6.09 -2.36 9.49
N PHE A 245 -6.25 -2.25 8.17
CA PHE A 245 -7.12 -1.31 7.46
C PHE A 245 -7.76 -1.99 6.25
N SER A 246 -8.64 -1.28 5.55
CA SER A 246 -9.35 -1.77 4.35
C SER A 246 -9.21 -0.79 3.22
N ALA A 247 -8.72 -1.24 2.07
CA ALA A 247 -8.79 -0.47 0.83
C ALA A 247 -9.81 -1.13 -0.10
N ARG A 248 -10.72 -0.33 -0.67
CA ARG A 248 -11.71 -0.85 -1.62
C ARG A 248 -11.10 -0.92 -3.01
N VAL A 249 -11.17 -2.09 -3.61
CA VAL A 249 -10.62 -2.42 -4.93
C VAL A 249 -11.77 -2.67 -5.90
N SER A 250 -11.81 -1.93 -7.01
CA SER A 250 -12.76 -2.24 -8.09
C SER A 250 -12.38 -3.55 -8.78
N ARG A 251 -13.34 -4.46 -8.93
CA ARG A 251 -13.13 -5.75 -9.61
C ARG A 251 -13.27 -5.58 -11.13
N SER A 252 -12.25 -6.02 -11.86
CA SER A 252 -12.34 -6.18 -13.31
C SER A 252 -13.39 -7.24 -13.71
N SER A 253 -13.77 -7.28 -14.99
CA SER A 253 -14.60 -8.36 -15.54
C SER A 253 -14.00 -9.75 -15.27
N LEU A 254 -12.69 -9.90 -15.45
CA LEU A 254 -11.97 -11.14 -15.15
C LEU A 254 -11.99 -11.48 -13.65
N HIS A 255 -11.79 -10.50 -12.76
CA HIS A 255 -11.90 -10.75 -11.32
C HIS A 255 -13.25 -11.32 -10.92
N ARG A 256 -14.33 -10.80 -11.52
CA ARG A 256 -15.69 -11.30 -11.27
C ARG A 256 -15.88 -12.72 -11.81
N GLN A 257 -15.36 -13.00 -13.01
CA GLN A 257 -15.40 -14.33 -13.63
C GLN A 257 -14.64 -15.38 -12.81
N VAL A 258 -13.44 -15.05 -12.31
CA VAL A 258 -12.58 -16.02 -11.63
C VAL A 258 -12.95 -16.23 -10.15
N LYS A 259 -13.31 -15.17 -9.41
CA LYS A 259 -13.66 -15.31 -7.98
C LYS A 259 -15.10 -15.76 -7.72
N GLY A 260 -15.92 -15.92 -8.76
CA GLY A 260 -17.33 -16.30 -8.64
C GLY A 260 -18.16 -15.29 -7.82
N GLY A 261 -17.73 -14.03 -7.74
CA GLY A 261 -18.37 -12.98 -6.94
C GLY A 261 -19.20 -12.02 -7.79
N SER A 262 -20.44 -11.75 -7.38
CA SER A 262 -21.35 -10.82 -8.07
C SER A 262 -21.06 -9.34 -7.80
N LEU A 263 -20.38 -9.01 -6.70
CA LEU A 263 -20.05 -7.63 -6.34
C LEU A 263 -18.94 -7.06 -7.23
N ALA A 264 -19.09 -5.80 -7.64
CA ALA A 264 -18.15 -5.06 -8.48
C ALA A 264 -16.89 -4.58 -7.72
N TYR A 265 -16.76 -4.90 -6.44
CA TYR A 265 -15.63 -4.51 -5.61
C TYR A 265 -15.24 -5.61 -4.61
N GLU A 266 -14.02 -5.52 -4.10
CA GLU A 266 -13.57 -6.24 -2.92
C GLU A 266 -12.79 -5.34 -1.99
N ASP A 267 -12.68 -5.73 -0.72
CA ASP A 267 -11.93 -4.99 0.27
C ASP A 267 -10.61 -5.75 0.53
N GLU A 268 -9.47 -5.15 0.17
CA GLU A 268 -8.15 -5.65 0.54
C GLU A 268 -7.84 -5.21 1.96
N LYS A 269 -7.56 -6.19 2.83
CA LYS A 269 -7.07 -5.92 4.18
C LYS A 269 -5.57 -5.78 4.17
N PHE A 270 -5.05 -4.72 4.77
CA PHE A 270 -3.61 -4.45 4.83
C PHE A 270 -3.22 -3.86 6.19
N SER A 271 -1.95 -4.02 6.56
CA SER A 271 -1.30 -3.34 7.69
C SER A 271 -0.12 -2.56 7.13
N TYR A 272 0.18 -1.39 7.70
CA TYR A 272 1.27 -0.56 7.19
C TYR A 272 1.93 0.28 8.29
N VAL A 273 3.12 0.76 7.96
CA VAL A 273 3.79 1.86 8.67
C VAL A 273 4.40 2.81 7.64
N ALA A 274 4.15 4.10 7.81
CA ALA A 274 4.83 5.18 7.12
C ALA A 274 5.70 5.91 8.15
N ALA A 275 7.02 5.89 7.95
CA ALA A 275 8.00 6.48 8.84
C ALA A 275 8.81 7.54 8.10
N THR A 276 9.11 8.66 8.76
CA THR A 276 9.72 9.85 8.17
C THR A 276 10.94 10.30 8.98
N ARG A 277 11.93 10.88 8.32
CA ARG A 277 13.05 11.56 9.01
C ARG A 277 12.65 12.94 9.52
N PHE A 278 11.74 13.62 8.83
CA PHE A 278 11.14 14.88 9.28
C PHE A 278 10.06 14.64 10.36
N ALA A 279 9.74 15.70 11.09
CA ALA A 279 8.65 15.71 12.07
C ALA A 279 7.29 15.74 11.34
N PRO A 280 6.43 14.73 11.50
CA PRO A 280 5.14 14.69 10.83
C PRO A 280 4.06 15.45 11.62
N GLU A 281 3.05 15.94 10.90
CA GLU A 281 1.79 16.40 11.48
C GLU A 281 0.91 15.19 11.82
N ARG A 282 0.51 15.06 13.08
CA ARG A 282 -0.22 13.88 13.57
C ARG A 282 -1.60 14.28 14.09
N PRO A 283 -2.62 13.45 13.85
CA PRO A 283 -3.90 13.65 14.50
C PRO A 283 -3.82 13.29 15.99
N ALA A 284 -4.77 13.78 16.78
CA ALA A 284 -4.87 13.41 18.20
C ALA A 284 -5.15 11.91 18.39
N ALA A 285 -5.96 11.33 17.50
CA ALA A 285 -6.24 9.91 17.47
C ALA A 285 -6.45 9.41 16.04
N ARG A 286 -6.39 8.08 15.89
CA ARG A 286 -6.66 7.35 14.65
C ARG A 286 -7.75 6.32 14.89
N ILE A 287 -8.75 6.26 14.01
CA ILE A 287 -9.79 5.23 14.07
C ILE A 287 -9.20 3.88 13.66
N THR A 288 -9.23 2.91 14.55
CA THR A 288 -8.57 1.60 14.38
C THR A 288 -9.50 0.48 13.92
N ARG A 289 -10.81 0.72 13.89
CA ARG A 289 -11.85 -0.22 13.46
C ARG A 289 -12.95 0.52 12.71
N ARG A 290 -13.78 -0.19 11.94
CA ARG A 290 -14.96 0.41 11.32
C ARG A 290 -15.86 1.02 12.42
N PRO A 291 -16.24 2.31 12.31
CA PRO A 291 -17.16 2.93 13.25
C PRO A 291 -18.44 2.11 13.46
N GLN A 292 -18.81 1.86 14.72
CA GLN A 292 -20.03 1.10 15.03
C GLN A 292 -21.23 2.04 15.12
N ILE A 293 -21.97 2.17 14.03
CA ILE A 293 -23.16 3.01 13.97
C ILE A 293 -24.34 2.31 14.65
N ARG A 294 -24.90 2.95 15.69
CA ARG A 294 -26.11 2.50 16.39
C ARG A 294 -27.17 3.60 16.37
N LYS A 295 -28.38 3.29 16.84
CA LYS A 295 -29.48 4.26 16.91
C LYS A 295 -29.09 5.44 17.82
N GLY A 296 -28.76 6.59 17.21
CA GLY A 296 -28.46 7.83 17.90
C GLY A 296 -27.03 7.99 18.42
N GLN A 297 -26.13 7.04 18.15
CA GLN A 297 -24.73 7.12 18.55
C GLN A 297 -23.80 6.35 17.60
N VAL A 298 -22.53 6.71 17.59
CA VAL A 298 -21.44 6.00 16.93
C VAL A 298 -20.39 5.67 17.98
N LEU A 299 -19.89 4.44 17.99
CA LEU A 299 -18.78 4.02 18.85
C LEU A 299 -17.52 3.92 17.99
N LEU A 300 -16.44 4.53 18.46
CA LEU A 300 -15.15 4.57 17.80
C LEU A 300 -14.11 3.86 18.67
N ASP A 301 -13.34 2.95 18.08
CA ASP A 301 -12.14 2.38 18.69
C ASP A 301 -10.92 3.16 18.18
N LEU A 302 -10.15 3.74 19.08
CA LEU A 302 -9.12 4.74 18.79
C LEU A 302 -7.73 4.26 19.22
N CYS A 303 -6.71 4.67 18.47
CA CYS A 303 -5.33 4.73 18.93
C CYS A 303 -5.00 6.20 19.15
N GLU A 304 -4.51 6.56 20.33
CA GLU A 304 -4.33 7.94 20.79
C GLU A 304 -2.85 8.36 20.78
N ALA A 305 -2.58 9.67 20.72
CA ALA A 305 -1.24 10.25 20.61
C ALA A 305 -0.33 9.88 21.80
N GLU A 306 -0.90 9.54 22.94
CA GLU A 306 -0.20 9.11 24.15
C GLU A 306 0.25 7.64 24.07
N GLY A 307 -0.10 6.92 22.99
CA GLY A 307 0.21 5.50 22.83
C GLY A 307 -0.72 4.61 23.66
N ALA A 308 -2.02 4.93 23.66
CA ALA A 308 -3.06 4.16 24.34
C ALA A 308 -4.20 3.80 23.37
N LEU A 309 -4.93 2.73 23.69
CA LEU A 309 -6.18 2.40 23.01
C LEU A 309 -7.35 3.04 23.76
N GLY A 310 -8.19 3.76 23.03
CA GLY A 310 -9.34 4.48 23.55
C GLY A 310 -10.65 4.00 22.91
N ARG A 311 -11.76 4.34 23.57
CA ARG A 311 -13.11 4.21 22.99
C ARG A 311 -13.89 5.50 23.21
N GLU A 312 -14.45 6.02 22.12
CA GLU A 312 -15.30 7.21 22.18
C GLU A 312 -16.73 6.87 21.75
N THR A 313 -17.72 7.40 22.46
CA THR A 313 -19.13 7.34 22.05
C THR A 313 -19.62 8.73 21.64
N VAL A 314 -19.84 8.93 20.34
CA VAL A 314 -20.36 10.17 19.78
C VAL A 314 -21.87 10.05 19.60
N THR A 315 -22.66 10.90 20.26
CA THR A 315 -24.13 10.84 20.22
C THR A 315 -24.73 12.02 19.46
N LYS A 316 -26.02 11.93 19.08
CA LYS A 316 -26.75 13.01 18.39
C LYS A 316 -26.62 14.39 19.05
N ARG A 317 -26.43 14.47 20.37
CA ARG A 317 -26.27 15.74 21.09
C ARG A 317 -24.99 16.49 20.72
N HIS A 318 -23.99 15.78 20.17
CA HIS A 318 -22.73 16.38 19.71
C HIS A 318 -22.84 17.01 18.31
N GLY A 319 -24.05 17.06 17.72
CA GLY A 319 -24.34 17.86 16.53
C GLY A 319 -23.43 17.56 15.32
N PRO A 320 -22.61 18.52 14.84
CA PRO A 320 -21.67 18.30 13.74
C PRO A 320 -20.73 17.10 13.94
N LEU A 321 -20.20 16.90 15.14
CA LEU A 321 -19.29 15.80 15.43
C LEU A 321 -19.98 14.43 15.26
N TYR A 322 -21.28 14.34 15.53
CA TYR A 322 -22.05 13.11 15.26
C TYR A 322 -22.22 12.82 13.76
N ARG A 323 -22.34 13.87 12.94
CA ARG A 323 -22.36 13.70 11.48
C ARG A 323 -20.99 13.23 11.00
N ALA A 324 -19.92 13.89 11.44
CA ALA A 324 -18.56 13.47 11.12
C ALA A 324 -18.27 12.02 11.57
N ALA A 325 -18.66 11.62 12.79
CA ALA A 325 -18.47 10.25 13.26
C ALA A 325 -19.23 9.21 12.41
N ARG A 326 -20.37 9.58 11.82
CA ARG A 326 -21.14 8.68 10.95
C ARG A 326 -20.53 8.53 9.55
N ASP A 327 -19.86 9.58 9.10
CA ASP A 327 -19.22 9.64 7.78
C ASP A 327 -17.74 9.23 7.85
N ALA A 328 -17.18 9.11 9.06
CA ALA A 328 -15.83 8.65 9.30
C ALA A 328 -15.64 7.20 8.87
N ASP A 329 -14.45 6.92 8.39
CA ASP A 329 -14.00 5.62 7.94
C ASP A 329 -12.87 5.07 8.81
N TRP A 330 -12.58 3.80 8.58
CA TRP A 330 -11.52 3.09 9.27
C TRP A 330 -10.15 3.56 8.79
N GLY A 331 -9.38 4.17 9.68
CA GLY A 331 -8.10 4.81 9.36
C GLY A 331 -8.15 6.34 9.38
N ASP A 332 -9.31 6.93 9.60
CA ASP A 332 -9.43 8.38 9.65
C ASP A 332 -8.77 8.97 10.91
N ALA A 333 -8.28 10.19 10.75
CA ALA A 333 -7.90 11.06 11.85
C ALA A 333 -9.13 11.39 12.71
N TRP A 334 -8.94 11.47 14.02
CA TRP A 334 -10.01 11.78 14.95
C TRP A 334 -9.55 12.68 16.10
N PRO A 335 -10.35 13.68 16.54
CA PRO A 335 -11.53 14.21 15.83
C PRO A 335 -11.13 14.86 14.50
N PRO A 336 -12.08 15.09 13.58
CA PRO A 336 -11.81 15.90 12.37
C PRO A 336 -11.33 17.30 12.77
N ALA A 337 -10.49 17.90 11.93
CA ALA A 337 -10.09 19.29 12.10
C ALA A 337 -11.33 20.22 12.14
N PRO A 338 -11.33 21.25 13.01
CA PRO A 338 -12.48 22.12 13.25
C PRO A 338 -12.92 22.96 12.05
#